data_AF-A0A945V904-F1
#
_entry.id   AF-A0A945V904-F1
#
_cell.length_a   1.000
_cell.length_b   1.000
_cell.length_c   1.000
_cell.angle_alpha   90.00
_cell.angle_beta   90.00
_cell.angle_gamma   90.00
#
_symmetry.space_group_name_H-M   'P 1'
#
loop_
_entity.id
_entity.type
_entity.pdbx_description
1 polymer ?
#
loop_
_entity_poly.entity_id
_entity_poly.type
_entity_poly.pdbx_seq_one_letter_code
_entity_poly.pdbx_strand_id
1 'polypeptide(L)'
;MTEQNQEAENWRGILWAMLSVIGASAMAISVRGASLGLDTRLLVGYRLFFTLILIGILILIVPRLRSKVHFKQPRAHLIRGILMAFSVHLGFYTLSIVPLAAAAILFATAPIFATI
;
A
#
# COMPACT_ATOMS: atom_id res chain seq x y z
N MET A 1 -25.56 12.89 -17.43
CA MET A 1 -24.97 11.65 -16.89
C MET A 1 -26.12 10.72 -16.57
N THR A 2 -26.27 9.63 -17.30
CA THR A 2 -27.38 8.67 -17.16
C THR A 2 -27.17 7.78 -15.95
N GLU A 3 -28.23 7.47 -15.19
CA GLU A 3 -28.18 6.65 -13.96
C GLU A 3 -27.45 5.31 -14.15
N GLN A 4 -27.55 4.69 -15.34
CA GLN A 4 -26.82 3.46 -15.68
C GLN A 4 -25.29 3.59 -15.62
N ASN A 5 -24.74 4.76 -15.93
CA ASN A 5 -23.29 4.98 -15.83
C ASN A 5 -22.86 5.09 -14.36
N GLN A 6 -23.70 5.67 -13.50
CA GLN A 6 -23.41 5.79 -12.06
C GLN A 6 -23.37 4.42 -11.39
N GLU A 7 -24.31 3.52 -11.70
CA GLU A 7 -24.32 2.16 -11.15
C GLU A 7 -23.11 1.34 -11.61
N ALA A 8 -22.75 1.44 -12.89
CA ALA A 8 -21.57 0.78 -13.44
C ALA A 8 -20.26 1.30 -12.81
N GLU A 9 -20.16 2.61 -12.56
CA GLU A 9 -19.01 3.21 -11.86
C GLU A 9 -18.97 2.82 -10.39
N ASN A 10 -20.12 2.80 -9.70
CA ASN A 10 -20.24 2.34 -8.31
C ASN A 10 -19.81 0.87 -8.19
N TRP A 11 -20.25 0.00 -9.10
CA TRP A 11 -19.87 -1.41 -9.11
C TRP A 11 -18.37 -1.61 -9.31
N ARG A 12 -17.78 -0.86 -10.25
CA ARG A 12 -16.32 -0.86 -10.45
C ARG A 12 -15.61 -0.37 -9.19
N GLY A 13 -16.11 0.69 -8.55
CA GLY A 13 -15.58 1.19 -7.28
C GLY A 13 -15.59 0.14 -6.17
N ILE A 14 -16.69 -0.59 -6.01
CA ILE A 14 -16.82 -1.69 -5.06
C ILE A 14 -15.81 -2.80 -5.37
N LEU A 15 -15.68 -3.20 -6.64
CA LEU A 15 -14.70 -4.21 -7.05
C LEU A 15 -13.26 -3.78 -6.72
N TRP A 16 -12.91 -2.51 -6.98
CA TRP A 16 -11.58 -1.99 -6.62
C TRP A 16 -11.37 -1.94 -5.11
N ALA A 17 -12.39 -1.60 -4.33
CA ALA A 17 -12.33 -1.63 -2.87
C ALA A 17 -12.13 -3.05 -2.34
N MET A 18 -12.89 -4.02 -2.84
CA MET A 18 -12.74 -5.44 -2.47
C MET A 18 -11.36 -5.97 -2.81
N LEU A 19 -10.85 -5.65 -4.01
CA LEU A 19 -9.51 -6.04 -4.43
C LEU A 19 -8.42 -5.44 -3.51
N SER A 20 -8.59 -4.18 -3.11
CA SER A 20 -7.71 -3.51 -2.15
C SER A 20 -7.69 -4.22 -0.79
N VAL A 21 -8.87 -4.58 -0.27
CA VAL A 21 -9.00 -5.29 1.01
C VAL A 21 -8.31 -6.65 0.95
N ILE A 22 -8.55 -7.44 -0.10
CA ILE A 22 -7.90 -8.74 -0.28
C ILE A 22 -6.38 -8.59 -0.34
N GLY A 23 -5.88 -7.60 -1.10
CA GLY A 23 -4.45 -7.32 -1.19
C GLY A 23 -3.84 -6.91 0.16
N ALA A 24 -4.53 -6.07 0.92
CA ALA A 24 -4.10 -5.65 2.26
C ALA A 24 -4.07 -6.82 3.24
N SER A 25 -5.08 -7.68 3.24
CA SER A 25 -5.13 -8.88 4.08
C SER A 25 -4.03 -9.88 3.71
N ALA A 26 -3.83 -10.16 2.42
CA ALA A 26 -2.77 -11.05 1.94
C ALA A 26 -1.38 -10.54 2.35
N MET A 27 -1.14 -9.24 2.25
CA MET A 27 0.08 -8.59 2.73
C MET A 27 0.26 -8.76 4.23
N ALA A 28 -0.77 -8.50 5.05
CA ALA A 28 -0.67 -8.59 6.50
C ALA A 28 -0.34 -10.02 6.97
N ILE A 29 -0.98 -11.03 6.37
CA ILE A 29 -0.71 -12.45 6.65
C ILE A 29 0.71 -12.83 6.21
N SER A 30 1.12 -12.43 5.00
CA SER A 30 2.47 -12.73 4.48
C SER A 30 3.57 -12.10 5.33
N VAL A 31 3.36 -10.86 5.79
CA VAL A 31 4.30 -10.13 6.65
C VAL A 31 4.41 -10.80 8.02
N ARG A 32 3.28 -11.20 8.60
CA ARG A 32 3.27 -11.92 9.88
C ARG A 32 3.97 -13.27 9.76
N GLY A 33 3.69 -14.03 8.70
CA GLY A 33 4.36 -15.32 8.44
C GLY A 33 5.86 -15.17 8.23
N ALA A 34 6.30 -14.17 7.46
CA ALA A 34 7.71 -13.92 7.20
C ALA A 34 8.46 -13.35 8.42
N SER A 35 7.80 -12.56 9.26
CA SER A 35 8.37 -12.04 10.52
C SER A 35 8.67 -13.13 11.55
N LEU A 36 8.13 -14.35 11.42
CA LEU A 36 8.41 -15.47 12.32
C LEU A 36 9.78 -16.13 12.05
N GLY A 37 10.34 -15.94 10.85
CA GLY A 37 11.61 -16.56 10.45
C GLY A 37 12.69 -15.60 9.93
N LEU A 38 12.33 -14.36 9.60
CA LEU A 38 13.24 -13.34 9.05
C LEU A 38 13.16 -12.03 9.83
N ASP A 39 14.32 -11.41 10.01
CA ASP A 39 14.48 -10.11 10.66
C ASP A 39 13.64 -9.03 9.94
N THR A 40 12.86 -8.26 10.70
CA THR A 40 11.89 -7.27 10.19
C THR A 40 12.52 -6.27 9.21
N ARG A 41 13.82 -5.99 9.36
CA ARG A 41 14.59 -5.11 8.46
C ARG A 41 14.71 -5.68 7.04
N LEU A 42 14.90 -6.99 6.91
CA LEU A 42 15.00 -7.67 5.61
C LEU A 42 13.65 -7.68 4.89
N LEU A 43 12.56 -7.84 5.65
CA LEU A 43 11.20 -7.85 5.08
C LEU A 43 10.80 -6.50 4.47
N VAL A 44 11.15 -5.39 5.13
CA VAL A 44 10.97 -4.03 4.60
C VAL A 44 11.80 -3.85 3.33
N GLY A 45 13.05 -4.34 3.33
CA GLY A 45 13.94 -4.31 2.17
C GLY A 45 13.36 -5.06 0.97
N TYR A 46 12.87 -6.28 1.17
CA TYR A 46 12.22 -7.07 0.11
C TYR A 46 10.98 -6.36 -0.44
N ARG A 47 10.13 -5.78 0.42
CA ARG A 47 8.98 -5.01 -0.05
C ARG A 47 9.42 -3.85 -0.95
N LEU A 48 10.43 -3.09 -0.55
CA LEU A 48 10.93 -1.96 -1.34
C LEU A 48 11.47 -2.44 -2.69
N PHE A 49 12.27 -3.51 -2.68
CA PHE A 49 12.90 -4.10 -3.86
C PHE A 49 11.87 -4.63 -4.87
N PHE A 50 10.91 -5.44 -4.42
CA PHE A 50 9.84 -5.96 -5.28
C PHE A 50 8.93 -4.84 -5.80
N THR A 51 8.61 -3.85 -4.96
CA THR A 51 7.79 -2.71 -5.38
C THR A 51 8.51 -1.87 -6.44
N LEU A 52 9.82 -1.63 -6.29
CA LEU A 52 10.65 -0.94 -7.28
C LEU A 52 10.73 -1.69 -8.60
N ILE A 53 10.96 -3.01 -8.55
CA ILE A 53 10.99 -3.86 -9.75
C ILE A 53 9.65 -3.84 -10.46
N LEU A 54 8.56 -4.04 -9.71
CA LEU A 54 7.21 -4.08 -10.27
C LEU A 54 6.82 -2.74 -10.89
N ILE A 55 7.10 -1.63 -10.19
CA ILE A 55 6.89 -0.27 -10.73
C ILE A 55 7.77 -0.04 -11.96
N GLY A 56 9.03 -0.46 -11.93
CA GLY A 56 9.94 -0.34 -13.07
C GLY A 56 9.44 -1.09 -14.30
N ILE A 57 9.00 -2.34 -14.12
CA ILE A 57 8.39 -3.17 -15.18
C ILE A 57 7.09 -2.54 -15.68
N LEU A 58 6.23 -2.05 -14.79
CA LEU A 58 4.96 -1.41 -15.16
C LEU A 58 5.17 -0.13 -15.95
N ILE A 59 6.15 0.70 -15.57
CA ILE A 59 6.56 1.90 -16.29
C ILE A 59 7.12 1.54 -17.68
N LEU A 60 7.82 0.41 -17.79
CA LEU A 60 8.37 -0.08 -19.06
C LEU A 60 7.26 -0.58 -20.00
N ILE A 61 6.28 -1.33 -19.48
CA ILE A 61 5.17 -1.92 -20.24
C ILE A 61 4.11 -0.89 -20.64
N VAL A 62 3.87 0.14 -19.80
CA VAL A 62 2.82 1.14 -20.02
C VAL A 62 3.42 2.49 -20.42
N PRO A 63 3.70 2.73 -21.72
CA PRO A 63 4.27 3.99 -22.20
C PRO A 63 3.36 5.21 -21.96
N ARG A 64 2.04 5.00 -21.83
CA ARG A 64 1.09 6.05 -21.42
C ARG A 64 1.35 6.58 -20.00
N LEU A 65 1.90 5.76 -19.11
CA LEU A 65 2.31 6.18 -17.77
C LEU A 65 3.60 7.01 -17.85
N ARG A 66 4.59 6.58 -18.68
CA ARG A 66 5.82 7.35 -18.93
C ARG A 66 5.57 8.79 -19.36
N SER A 67 4.60 9.02 -20.24
CA SER A 67 4.31 10.38 -20.74
C SER A 67 3.59 11.28 -19.71
N LYS A 68 2.96 10.71 -18.68
CA LYS A 68 2.25 11.43 -17.62
C LYS A 68 3.03 11.57 -16.31
N VAL A 69 4.16 10.85 -16.17
CA VAL A 69 5.11 11.04 -15.06
C VAL A 69 5.89 12.33 -15.32
N HIS A 70 5.23 13.46 -15.13
CA HIS A 70 5.88 14.76 -15.04
C HIS A 70 6.29 14.96 -13.59
N PHE A 71 7.59 14.96 -13.32
CA PHE A 71 8.19 15.32 -12.03
C PHE A 71 8.03 16.84 -11.76
N LYS A 72 6.80 17.37 -11.78
CA LYS A 72 6.55 18.78 -11.48
C LYS A 72 6.87 19.15 -10.02
N GLN A 73 6.93 18.17 -9.10
CA GLN A 73 7.23 18.38 -7.68
C GLN A 73 8.05 17.21 -7.06
N PRO A 74 9.35 17.07 -7.39
CA PRO A 74 10.17 15.97 -6.89
C PRO A 74 10.32 15.97 -5.36
N ARG A 75 10.31 17.15 -4.73
CA ARG A 75 10.35 17.29 -3.26
C ARG A 75 9.12 16.70 -2.57
N ALA A 76 7.92 16.92 -3.12
CA ALA A 76 6.69 16.37 -2.57
C ALA A 76 6.66 14.83 -2.67
N HIS A 77 7.19 14.27 -3.77
CA HIS A 77 7.34 12.82 -3.93
C HIS A 77 8.35 12.22 -2.95
N LEU A 78 9.47 12.91 -2.69
CA LEU A 78 10.46 12.45 -1.71
C LEU A 78 9.90 12.46 -0.28
N ILE A 79 9.26 13.54 0.14
CA ILE A 79 8.64 13.64 1.47
C ILE A 79 7.58 12.54 1.63
N ARG A 80 6.72 12.36 0.61
CA ARG A 80 5.71 11.29 0.61
C ARG A 80 6.36 9.90 0.67
N GLY A 81 7.44 9.69 -0.07
CA GLY A 81 8.19 8.43 -0.06
C GLY A 81 8.82 8.11 1.29
N ILE A 82 9.47 9.09 1.91
CA ILE A 82 10.10 8.94 3.24
C ILE A 82 9.02 8.69 4.30
N LEU A 83 7.95 9.48 4.30
CA LEU A 83 6.85 9.34 5.26
C LEU A 83 6.16 7.97 5.11
N MET A 84 5.98 7.51 3.87
CA MET A 84 5.42 6.19 3.59
C MET A 84 6.37 5.07 3.99
N ALA A 85 7.67 5.19 3.74
CA ALA A 85 8.67 4.22 4.17
C ALA A 85 8.73 4.10 5.70
N PHE A 86 8.70 5.23 6.40
CA PHE A 86 8.67 5.28 7.86
C PHE A 86 7.39 4.64 8.41
N SER A 87 6.23 5.00 7.86
CA SER A 87 4.93 4.43 8.23
C SER A 87 4.89 2.90 8.03
N VAL A 88 5.39 2.41 6.90
CA VAL A 88 5.46 0.97 6.61
C VAL A 88 6.40 0.26 7.57
N HIS A 89 7.57 0.86 7.88
CA HIS A 89 8.51 0.29 8.84
C HIS A 89 7.88 0.14 10.23
N LEU A 90 7.21 1.20 10.72
CA LEU A 90 6.49 1.17 11.99
C LEU A 90 5.35 0.15 11.97
N GLY A 91 4.57 0.09 10.88
CA GLY A 91 3.48 -0.89 10.75
C GLY A 91 3.99 -2.34 10.78
N PHE A 92 5.13 -2.63 10.17
CA PHE A 92 5.76 -3.95 10.22
C PHE A 92 6.36 -4.27 11.59
N TYR A 93 6.92 -3.28 12.26
CA TYR A 93 7.36 -3.42 13.65
C TYR A 93 6.19 -3.78 14.58
N THR A 94 5.04 -3.10 14.44
CA THR A 94 3.81 -3.43 15.19
C THR A 94 3.34 -4.85 14.87
N LEU A 95 3.31 -5.24 13.60
CA LEU A 95 2.93 -6.60 13.19
C LEU A 95 3.90 -7.69 13.66
N SER A 96 5.14 -7.34 14.00
CA SER A 96 6.14 -8.27 14.52
C SER A 96 5.95 -8.52 16.02
N ILE A 97 5.66 -7.47 16.79
CA ILE A 97 5.60 -7.54 18.26
C ILE A 97 4.19 -7.81 18.79
N VAL A 98 3.18 -7.24 18.15
CA VAL A 98 1.79 -7.26 18.65
C VAL A 98 1.02 -8.41 17.96
N PRO A 99 0.07 -9.09 18.63
CA PRO A 99 -0.81 -10.06 17.97
C PRO A 99 -1.57 -9.44 16.79
N LEU A 100 -1.79 -10.22 15.72
CA LEU A 100 -2.39 -9.74 14.47
C LEU A 100 -3.76 -9.06 14.68
N ALA A 101 -4.56 -9.59 15.62
CA ALA A 101 -5.86 -9.01 15.98
C ALA A 101 -5.74 -7.60 16.59
N ALA A 102 -4.78 -7.40 17.50
CA ALA A 102 -4.56 -6.08 18.11
C ALA A 102 -3.95 -5.09 17.11
N ALA A 103 -3.07 -5.55 16.21
CA ALA A 103 -2.59 -4.72 15.11
C ALA A 103 -3.74 -4.27 14.17
N ALA A 104 -4.68 -5.16 13.85
CA ALA A 104 -5.84 -4.82 13.03
C ALA A 104 -6.73 -3.74 13.67
N ILE A 105 -6.95 -3.81 14.99
CA ILE A 105 -7.69 -2.78 15.74
C ILE A 105 -6.95 -1.44 15.69
N LEU A 106 -5.61 -1.45 15.87
CA LEU A 106 -4.81 -0.23 15.74
C LEU A 106 -4.90 0.36 14.34
N PHE A 107 -4.81 -0.44 13.28
CA PHE A 107 -4.98 0.04 11.90
C PHE A 107 -6.40 0.55 11.63
N ALA A 108 -7.42 -0.02 12.28
CA ALA A 108 -8.79 0.47 12.19
C ALA A 108 -8.97 1.87 12.80
N THR A 109 -8.03 2.36 13.62
CA THR A 109 -8.04 3.75 14.11
C THR A 109 -7.47 4.77 13.12
N ALA A 110 -6.86 4.32 12.01
CA ALA A 110 -6.27 5.21 11.00
C ALA A 110 -7.23 6.28 10.44
N PRO A 111 -8.55 6.03 10.25
CA PRO A 111 -9.49 7.06 9.78
C PRO A 111 -9.54 8.28 10.70
N ILE A 112 -9.41 8.10 12.02
CA ILE A 112 -9.44 9.20 13.00
C ILE A 112 -8.32 10.19 12.70
N PHE A 113 -7.11 9.69 12.46
CA PHE A 113 -5.95 10.53 12.14
C PHE A 113 -5.96 11.06 10.70
N ALA A 114 -6.71 10.44 9.79
CA ALA A 114 -6.85 10.92 8.41
C ALA A 114 -7.83 12.08 8.28
N THR A 115 -8.77 12.22 9.21
CA THR A 115 -9.80 13.26 9.21
C THR A 115 -9.41 14.56 9.95
N ILE A 116 -8.33 14.55 10.72
CA ILE A 116 -7.80 15.73 11.44
C ILE A 116 -6.74 16.40 10.57
#